data_AF-A0AAJ2J5E3-F1
#
_entry.id   AF-A0AAJ2J5E3-F1
#
_cell.length_a   1.000
_cell.length_b   1.000
_cell.length_c   1.000
_cell.angle_alpha   90.00
_cell.angle_beta   90.00
_cell.angle_gamma   90.00
#
_symmetry.space_group_name_H-M   'P 1'
#
loop_
_entity.id
_entity.type
_entity.pdbx_description
1 polymer ?
#
loop_
_entity_poly.entity_id
_entity_poly.type
_entity_poly.pdbx_seq_one_letter_code
_entity_poly.pdbx_strand_id
1 'polypeptide(L)'
;MSQSPFIRVYQRKSKSPWDDHSTVLLLADIDENDNDPRALQFTRYIYLHRDIKGQHLGISISKSLLEEHAEFDTQYLMGLEMMMLLLMYKDDISAFCELFTAEFQQIFGLPPSLYFDAAEQFWAEQIIEAEA
;
A
#
# COMPACT_ATOMS: atom_id res chain seq x y z
N MET A 1 19.48 9.89 -12.36
CA MET A 1 18.03 9.61 -12.25
C MET A 1 17.77 9.29 -10.79
N SER A 2 16.98 10.12 -10.09
CA SER A 2 16.54 9.76 -8.75
C SER A 2 15.70 8.48 -8.84
N GLN A 3 15.92 7.54 -7.93
CA GLN A 3 15.16 6.31 -7.89
C GLN A 3 13.72 6.65 -7.47
N SER A 4 12.73 6.23 -8.25
CA SER A 4 11.31 6.47 -7.93
C SER A 4 10.99 5.90 -6.54
N PRO A 5 10.31 6.65 -5.66
CA PRO A 5 9.96 6.17 -4.33
C PRO A 5 8.91 5.06 -4.34
N PHE A 6 8.27 4.83 -5.50
CA PHE A 6 7.16 3.89 -5.66
C PHE A 6 7.56 2.44 -5.34
N ILE A 7 8.73 1.98 -5.79
CA ILE A 7 9.27 0.66 -5.43
C ILE A 7 10.57 0.85 -4.67
N ARG A 8 10.62 0.25 -3.48
CA ARG A 8 11.85 0.19 -2.68
C ARG A 8 12.33 -1.24 -2.56
N VAL A 9 13.48 -1.54 -3.15
CA VAL A 9 14.20 -2.79 -2.89
C VAL A 9 15.08 -2.60 -1.66
N TYR A 10 14.99 -3.52 -0.71
CA TYR A 10 15.76 -3.43 0.51
C TYR A 10 17.23 -3.76 0.28
N GLN A 11 18.12 -2.88 0.75
CA GLN A 11 19.57 -3.10 0.75
C GLN A 11 20.05 -3.89 1.97
N ARG A 12 19.17 -4.05 2.97
CA ARG A 12 19.42 -4.75 4.23
C ARG A 12 18.14 -5.43 4.68
N LYS A 13 18.25 -6.43 5.55
CA LYS A 13 17.07 -7.12 6.11
C LYS A 13 16.07 -6.11 6.69
N SER A 14 14.81 -6.25 6.31
CA SER A 14 13.69 -5.45 6.83
C SER A 14 13.45 -5.70 8.31
N LYS A 15 12.68 -4.81 8.93
CA LYS A 15 12.16 -4.99 10.30
C LYS A 15 10.72 -5.51 10.31
N SER A 16 10.12 -5.73 9.15
CA SER A 16 8.80 -6.34 9.05
C SER A 16 8.84 -7.78 9.61
N PRO A 17 7.68 -8.36 9.94
CA PRO A 17 7.62 -9.75 10.41
C PRO A 17 7.87 -10.78 9.30
N TRP A 18 8.00 -10.34 8.04
CA TRP A 18 8.11 -11.22 6.88
C TRP A 18 9.54 -11.29 6.33
N ASP A 19 9.82 -12.30 5.49
CA ASP A 19 11.03 -12.38 4.67
C ASP A 19 10.83 -11.59 3.35
N ASP A 20 10.60 -10.30 3.50
CA ASP A 20 10.35 -9.39 2.38
C ASP A 20 11.66 -8.90 1.72
N HIS A 21 11.54 -8.56 0.45
CA HIS A 21 12.66 -8.09 -0.37
C HIS A 21 12.42 -6.70 -0.95
N SER A 22 11.15 -6.33 -1.16
CA SER A 22 10.77 -5.01 -1.63
C SER A 22 9.43 -4.56 -1.08
N THR A 23 9.21 -3.24 -1.12
CA THR A 23 7.88 -2.66 -0.95
C THR A 23 7.42 -1.89 -2.18
N VAL A 24 6.10 -1.82 -2.34
CA VAL A 24 5.41 -0.83 -3.17
C VAL A 24 4.74 0.18 -2.25
N LEU A 25 4.96 1.47 -2.50
CA LEU A 25 4.30 2.54 -1.75
C LEU A 25 2.90 2.76 -2.31
N LEU A 26 1.88 2.43 -1.52
CA LEU A 26 0.47 2.54 -1.92
C LEU A 26 -0.17 3.86 -1.48
N LEU A 27 0.32 4.44 -0.38
CA LEU A 27 -0.14 5.71 0.15
C LEU A 27 1.01 6.41 0.86
N ALA A 28 1.13 7.72 0.68
CA ALA A 28 1.88 8.62 1.55
C ALA A 28 1.25 10.01 1.50
N ASP A 29 1.44 10.80 2.56
CA ASP A 29 1.09 12.22 2.52
C ASP A 29 2.03 12.95 1.54
N ILE A 30 1.51 14.00 0.89
CA ILE A 30 2.27 14.87 0.01
C ILE A 30 2.68 16.11 0.82
N ASP A 31 3.92 16.57 0.64
CA ASP A 31 4.36 17.84 1.21
C ASP A 31 3.75 19.00 0.42
N GLU A 32 2.64 19.55 0.93
CA GLU A 32 1.96 20.69 0.32
C GLU A 32 2.82 21.97 0.26
N ASN A 33 3.94 22.03 0.99
CA ASN A 33 4.86 23.17 0.97
C ASN A 33 5.91 23.06 -0.15
N ASP A 34 6.00 21.91 -0.81
CA ASP A 34 6.85 21.71 -1.98
C ASP A 34 6.02 21.84 -3.26
N ASN A 35 6.60 22.40 -4.32
CA ASN A 35 5.95 22.50 -5.62
C ASN A 35 6.05 21.19 -6.42
N ASP A 36 6.83 20.21 -5.93
CA ASP A 36 6.86 18.87 -6.48
C ASP A 36 5.71 18.01 -5.92
N PRO A 37 4.73 17.58 -6.74
CA PRO A 37 3.64 16.70 -6.30
C PRO A 37 4.13 15.31 -5.83
N ARG A 38 5.43 15.02 -5.97
CA ARG A 38 6.10 13.81 -5.46
C ARG A 38 7.01 14.09 -4.26
N ALA A 39 6.97 15.29 -3.68
CA ALA A 39 7.55 15.52 -2.37
C ALA A 39 6.67 14.80 -1.34
N LEU A 40 7.21 13.72 -0.75
CA LEU A 40 6.43 12.86 0.14
C LEU A 40 6.77 13.12 1.60
N GLN A 41 5.73 13.16 2.44
CA GLN A 41 5.81 13.06 3.88
C GLN A 41 5.33 11.68 4.33
N PHE A 42 6.02 11.11 5.31
CA PHE A 42 5.74 9.74 5.78
C PHE A 42 5.04 9.74 7.15
N THR A 43 4.14 10.69 7.37
CA THR A 43 3.29 10.75 8.56
C THR A 43 2.18 9.70 8.47
N ARG A 44 1.44 9.68 7.36
CA ARG A 44 0.55 8.61 6.93
C ARG A 44 1.20 7.88 5.77
N TYR A 45 1.18 6.54 5.82
CA TYR A 45 1.66 5.73 4.70
C TYR A 45 1.08 4.33 4.74
N ILE A 46 1.02 3.71 3.57
CA ILE A 46 0.74 2.28 3.39
C ILE A 46 1.78 1.70 2.45
N TYR A 47 2.49 0.66 2.88
CA TYR A 47 3.41 -0.12 2.05
C TYR A 47 2.86 -1.52 1.82
N LEU A 48 2.87 -1.98 0.58
CA LEU A 48 2.70 -3.39 0.23
C LEU A 48 4.06 -4.09 0.29
N HIS A 49 4.17 -5.16 1.07
CA HIS A 49 5.38 -5.96 1.22
C HIS A 49 5.39 -7.13 0.25
N ARG A 50 6.53 -7.35 -0.40
CA ARG A 50 6.73 -8.45 -1.34
C ARG A 50 8.01 -9.22 -1.08
N ASP A 51 7.95 -10.53 -1.30
CA ASP A 51 9.14 -11.39 -1.23
C ASP A 51 10.06 -11.21 -2.45
N ILE A 52 11.14 -11.99 -2.51
CA ILE A 52 12.09 -11.96 -3.63
C ILE A 52 11.49 -12.43 -4.97
N LYS A 53 10.39 -13.17 -4.93
CA LYS A 53 9.65 -13.66 -6.12
C LYS A 53 8.56 -12.68 -6.55
N GLY A 54 8.32 -11.61 -5.79
CA GLY A 54 7.27 -10.63 -6.02
C GLY A 54 5.91 -11.01 -5.45
N GLN A 55 5.82 -12.06 -4.62
CA GLN A 55 4.57 -12.46 -3.97
C GLN A 55 4.17 -11.44 -2.91
N HIS A 56 2.86 -11.16 -2.79
CA HIS A 56 2.33 -10.29 -1.75
C HIS A 56 2.37 -10.99 -0.40
N LEU A 57 2.94 -10.33 0.61
CA LEU A 57 3.07 -10.86 1.97
C LEU A 57 2.06 -10.25 2.94
N GLY A 58 1.76 -8.96 2.74
CA GLY A 58 0.91 -8.15 3.60
C GLY A 58 1.19 -6.67 3.38
N ILE A 59 0.58 -5.81 4.19
CA ILE A 59 0.84 -4.37 4.17
C ILE A 59 1.40 -3.91 5.52
N SER A 60 2.17 -2.82 5.52
CA SER A 60 2.40 -2.04 6.72
C SER A 60 1.77 -0.66 6.63
N ILE A 61 1.23 -0.20 7.75
CA ILE A 61 0.63 1.13 7.90
C ILE A 61 1.45 1.99 8.85
N SER A 62 1.37 3.30 8.71
CA SER A 62 2.01 4.22 9.66
C SER A 62 1.39 4.12 11.06
N LYS A 63 2.11 4.61 12.08
CA LYS A 63 1.58 4.66 13.45
C LYS A 63 0.34 5.54 13.57
N SER A 64 0.30 6.65 12.84
CA SER A 64 -0.87 7.54 12.80
C SER A 64 -2.09 6.81 12.26
N LEU A 65 -1.95 5.99 11.21
CA LEU A 65 -3.05 5.17 10.73
C LEU A 65 -3.44 4.10 11.75
N LEU A 66 -2.48 3.44 12.39
CA LEU A 66 -2.79 2.46 13.43
C LEU A 66 -3.56 3.07 14.62
N GLU A 67 -3.21 4.28 15.04
CA GLU A 67 -3.90 5.00 16.12
C GLU A 67 -5.34 5.38 15.78
N GLU A 68 -5.68 5.48 14.49
CA GLU A 68 -7.05 5.77 14.01
C GLU A 68 -7.95 4.54 13.95
N HIS A 69 -7.36 3.34 13.91
CA HIS A 69 -8.05 2.06 13.75
C HIS A 69 -7.78 1.15 14.95
N ALA A 70 -8.59 1.34 16.00
CA ALA A 70 -8.46 0.61 17.26
C ALA A 70 -8.71 -0.91 17.13
N GLU A 71 -9.29 -1.35 16.00
CA GLU A 71 -9.48 -2.75 15.64
C GLU A 71 -8.19 -3.49 15.28
N PHE A 72 -7.10 -2.78 14.96
CA PHE A 72 -5.84 -3.40 14.59
C PHE A 72 -4.85 -3.41 15.75
N ASP A 73 -4.28 -4.59 16.03
CA ASP A 73 -3.29 -4.74 17.09
C ASP A 73 -1.88 -4.27 16.68
N THR A 74 -1.59 -4.24 15.37
CA THR A 74 -0.23 -3.99 14.87
C THR A 74 -0.21 -3.20 13.56
N GLN A 75 0.95 -2.59 13.25
CA GLN A 75 1.18 -1.90 11.98
C GLN A 75 1.26 -2.84 10.77
N TYR A 76 1.37 -4.15 10.96
CA TYR A 76 1.59 -5.13 9.88
C TYR A 76 0.33 -5.97 9.71
N LEU A 77 -0.43 -5.68 8.65
CA LEU A 77 -1.72 -6.30 8.39
C LEU A 77 -1.59 -7.34 7.28
N MET A 78 -2.36 -8.42 7.40
CA MET A 78 -2.44 -9.48 6.39
C MET A 78 -3.85 -10.07 6.36
N GLY A 79 -4.16 -10.85 5.33
CA GLY A 79 -5.48 -11.49 5.19
C GLY A 79 -6.61 -10.47 5.23
N LEU A 80 -7.62 -10.73 6.07
CA LEU A 80 -8.83 -9.90 6.17
C LEU A 80 -8.54 -8.47 6.65
N GLU A 81 -7.70 -8.28 7.66
CA GLU A 81 -7.36 -6.94 8.17
C GLU A 81 -6.73 -6.06 7.08
N MET A 82 -5.84 -6.65 6.27
CA MET A 82 -5.26 -5.98 5.11
C MET A 82 -6.34 -5.61 4.09
N MET A 83 -7.25 -6.53 3.75
CA MET A 83 -8.31 -6.27 2.78
C MET A 83 -9.27 -5.18 3.27
N MET A 84 -9.64 -5.19 4.55
CA MET A 84 -10.48 -4.16 5.17
C MET A 84 -9.84 -2.78 5.07
N LEU A 85 -8.56 -2.65 5.45
CA LEU A 85 -7.86 -1.38 5.36
C LEU A 85 -7.67 -0.92 3.90
N LEU A 86 -7.31 -1.82 2.99
CA LEU A 86 -7.18 -1.48 1.57
C LEU A 86 -8.52 -1.03 0.96
N LEU A 87 -9.62 -1.66 1.33
CA LEU A 87 -10.96 -1.26 0.92
C LEU A 87 -11.34 0.11 1.48
N MET A 88 -11.09 0.34 2.77
CA MET A 88 -11.40 1.61 3.44
C MET A 88 -10.66 2.81 2.83
N TYR A 89 -9.41 2.61 2.44
CA TYR A 89 -8.55 3.65 1.84
C TYR A 89 -8.46 3.57 0.32
N LYS A 90 -9.33 2.80 -0.34
CA LYS A 90 -9.24 2.50 -1.78
C LYS A 90 -9.13 3.76 -2.64
N ASP A 91 -9.97 4.75 -2.39
CA ASP A 91 -9.97 5.99 -3.18
C ASP A 91 -8.69 6.81 -2.99
N ASP A 92 -8.21 6.95 -1.74
CA ASP A 92 -6.96 7.66 -1.43
C ASP A 92 -5.74 6.94 -2.02
N ILE A 93 -5.68 5.62 -1.88
CA ILE A 93 -4.63 4.77 -2.45
C ILE A 93 -4.63 4.88 -3.98
N SER A 94 -5.81 4.80 -4.59
CA SER A 94 -5.95 4.90 -6.04
C SER A 94 -5.45 6.26 -6.52
N ALA A 95 -5.92 7.36 -5.91
CA ALA A 95 -5.50 8.71 -6.26
C ALA A 95 -3.98 8.93 -6.08
N PHE A 96 -3.41 8.42 -4.99
CA PHE A 96 -1.97 8.48 -4.75
C PHE A 96 -1.18 7.71 -5.81
N CYS A 97 -1.62 6.49 -6.15
CA CYS A 97 -0.94 5.64 -7.12
C CYS A 97 -0.98 6.22 -8.55
N GLU A 98 -1.95 7.07 -8.89
CA GLU A 98 -1.99 7.79 -10.18
C GLU A 98 -0.76 8.69 -10.37
N LEU A 99 -0.13 9.19 -9.29
CA LEU A 99 1.13 9.93 -9.35
C LEU A 99 2.29 9.10 -9.93
N PHE A 100 2.16 7.77 -9.88
CA PHE A 100 3.14 6.78 -10.32
C PHE A 100 2.55 5.83 -11.37
N THR A 101 1.57 6.29 -12.17
CA THR A 101 0.83 5.47 -13.15
C THR A 101 1.71 4.56 -14.00
N ALA A 102 2.81 5.09 -14.55
CA ALA A 102 3.70 4.32 -15.43
C ALA A 102 4.39 3.18 -14.67
N GLU A 103 4.91 3.45 -13.48
CA GLU A 103 5.52 2.42 -12.63
C GLU A 103 4.49 1.41 -12.10
N PHE A 104 3.29 1.88 -11.74
CA PHE A 104 2.19 1.04 -11.29
C PHE A 104 1.78 0.04 -12.39
N GLN A 105 1.57 0.52 -13.62
CA GLN A 105 1.20 -0.31 -14.76
C GLN A 105 2.24 -1.38 -15.09
N GLN A 106 3.53 -1.09 -14.90
CA GLN A 106 4.58 -2.08 -15.11
C GLN A 106 4.51 -3.25 -14.13
N ILE A 107 3.97 -3.03 -12.92
CA ILE A 107 3.84 -4.08 -11.90
C ILE A 107 2.50 -4.80 -12.03
N PHE A 108 1.41 -4.03 -12.11
CA PHE A 108 0.04 -4.55 -11.96
C PHE A 108 -0.68 -4.77 -13.29
N GLY A 109 -0.12 -4.30 -14.41
CA GLY A 109 -0.68 -4.49 -15.74
C GLY A 109 -1.91 -3.62 -16.06
N LEU A 110 -2.40 -2.83 -15.11
CA LEU A 110 -3.56 -1.94 -15.24
C LEU A 110 -3.22 -0.55 -14.66
N PRO A 111 -3.88 0.54 -15.12
CA PRO A 111 -3.86 1.82 -14.42
C PRO A 111 -4.39 1.66 -12.97
N PRO A 112 -3.95 2.50 -12.02
CA PRO A 112 -4.37 2.43 -10.62
C PRO A 112 -5.89 2.38 -10.43
N SER A 113 -6.61 3.37 -10.98
CA SER A 113 -8.08 3.42 -10.93
C SER A 113 -8.76 2.10 -11.34
N LEU A 114 -8.42 1.55 -12.51
CA LEU A 114 -9.00 0.30 -12.98
C LEU A 114 -8.60 -0.92 -12.13
N TYR A 115 -7.36 -0.94 -11.62
CA TYR A 115 -6.91 -2.02 -10.75
C TYR A 115 -7.69 -2.03 -9.43
N PHE A 116 -7.84 -0.85 -8.79
CA PHE A 116 -8.49 -0.74 -7.50
C PHE A 116 -10.00 -0.89 -7.59
N ASP A 117 -10.65 -0.50 -8.68
CA ASP A 117 -12.07 -0.81 -8.93
C ASP A 117 -12.32 -2.33 -9.01
N ALA A 118 -11.42 -3.07 -9.67
CA ALA A 118 -11.52 -4.53 -9.72
C ALA A 118 -11.19 -5.18 -8.37
N ALA A 119 -10.19 -4.65 -7.64
CA ALA A 119 -9.77 -5.18 -6.36
C ALA A 119 -10.82 -4.94 -5.25
N GLU A 120 -11.53 -3.81 -5.29
CA GLU A 120 -12.63 -3.47 -4.38
C GLU A 120 -13.68 -4.58 -4.31
N GLN A 121 -14.16 -5.04 -5.47
CA GLN A 121 -15.15 -6.10 -5.53
C GLN A 121 -14.64 -7.39 -4.86
N PHE A 122 -13.40 -7.79 -5.17
CA PHE A 122 -12.80 -8.98 -4.59
C PHE A 122 -12.65 -8.87 -3.06
N TRP A 123 -12.16 -7.74 -2.55
CA TRP A 123 -12.00 -7.54 -1.12
C TRP A 123 -13.34 -7.54 -0.38
N ALA A 124 -14.35 -6.88 -0.93
CA ALA A 124 -15.69 -6.85 -0.34
C ALA A 124 -16.30 -8.26 -0.26
N GLU A 125 -16.19 -9.06 -1.32
CA GLU A 125 -16.65 -10.45 -1.34
C GLU A 125 -15.95 -11.29 -0.25
N GLN A 126 -14.62 -11.19 -0.13
CA GLN A 126 -13.87 -11.94 0.88
C GLN A 126 -14.23 -11.55 2.32
N ILE A 127 -14.51 -10.26 2.57
CA ILE A 127 -14.94 -9.78 3.89
C ILE A 127 -16.32 -10.33 4.25
N ILE A 128 -17.28 -10.26 3.31
CA ILE A 128 -18.64 -10.78 3.51
C ILE A 128 -18.61 -12.30 3.77
N GLU A 129 -17.80 -13.05 3.01
CA GLU A 129 -17.67 -14.50 3.18
C GLU A 129 -17.08 -14.89 4.55
N ALA A 130 -16.21 -14.06 5.13
CA ALA A 130 -15.62 -14.33 6.43
C ALA A 130 -16.57 -14.06 7.63
N GLU A 131 -17.61 -13.24 7.42
CA GLU A 131 -18.62 -12.92 8.44
C GLU A 131 -19.83 -13.88 8.43
N ALA A 132 -19.95 -14.72 7.40
CA ALA A 132 -21.06 -15.66 7.19
C ALA A 132 -20.86 -17.01 7.91
#